data_AF-A0A7C7NZ22-F1
#
_entry.id   AF-A0A7C7NZ22-F1
#
_cell.length_a   1.000
_cell.length_b   1.000
_cell.length_c   1.000
_cell.angle_alpha   90.00
_cell.angle_beta   90.00
_cell.angle_gamma   90.00
#
_symmetry.space_group_name_H-M   'P 1'
#
loop_
_entity.id
_entity.type
_entity.pdbx_description
1 polymer ?
#
loop_
_entity_poly.entity_id
_entity_poly.type
_entity_poly.pdbx_seq_one_letter_code
_entity_poly.pdbx_strand_id
1 'polypeptide(L)'
;MNSKKNDIKTIYSRLRKHLPGVNGFALNHLIETPEKMYSLVKFILGEGNRLKAMISAGIHGDEPSGVETICSFLENNRFEKFADVWELTFLPCLNPYGFEIGSRENHEGKDLNRLFKHDSPPQEVKFA
;
A
#
# COMPACT_ATOMS: atom_id res chain seq x y z
N MET A 1 -27.65 7.10 2.17
CA MET A 1 -26.30 7.59 1.81
C MET A 1 -25.30 6.61 2.39
N ASN A 2 -24.78 5.68 1.58
CA ASN A 2 -23.80 4.70 2.06
C ASN A 2 -22.53 5.45 2.47
N SER A 3 -22.17 5.38 3.76
CA SER A 3 -20.86 5.84 4.20
C SER A 3 -19.81 5.08 3.39
N LYS A 4 -18.87 5.78 2.75
CA LYS A 4 -17.67 5.14 2.20
C LYS A 4 -17.06 4.29 3.32
N LYS A 5 -17.09 2.96 3.17
CA LYS A 5 -16.69 2.03 4.23
C LYS A 5 -15.17 2.08 4.47
N ASN A 6 -14.43 2.48 3.42
CA ASN A 6 -12.98 2.56 3.37
C ASN A 6 -12.57 3.93 2.77
N ASP A 7 -11.61 4.62 3.38
CA ASP A 7 -11.03 5.87 2.86
C ASP A 7 -9.50 5.77 2.86
N ILE A 8 -8.90 5.73 1.67
CA ILE A 8 -7.45 5.61 1.53
C ILE A 8 -6.71 6.82 2.11
N LYS A 9 -7.32 8.02 2.09
CA LYS A 9 -6.73 9.22 2.68
C LYS A 9 -6.63 9.09 4.19
N THR A 10 -7.61 8.45 4.84
CA THR A 10 -7.55 8.16 6.27
C THR A 10 -6.38 7.24 6.60
N ILE A 11 -6.18 6.16 5.83
CA ILE A 11 -5.04 5.24 6.00
C ILE A 11 -3.70 5.99 5.86
N TYR A 12 -3.55 6.81 4.81
CA TYR A 12 -2.29 7.54 4.62
C TYR A 12 -2.06 8.66 5.64
N SER A 13 -3.12 9.32 6.12
CA SER A 13 -3.00 10.32 7.19
C SER A 13 -2.51 9.69 8.49
N ARG A 14 -3.05 8.52 8.83
CA ARG A 14 -2.63 7.70 9.98
C ARG A 14 -1.16 7.33 9.90
N LEU A 15 -0.73 6.73 8.79
CA LEU A 15 0.66 6.35 8.56
C LEU A 15 1.63 7.54 8.62
N ARG A 16 1.29 8.68 8.00
CA ARG A 16 2.14 9.88 7.99
C ARG A 16 2.34 10.52 9.36
N LYS A 17 1.35 10.43 10.25
CA LYS A 17 1.47 10.94 11.63
C LYS A 17 2.48 10.15 12.45
N HIS A 18 2.63 8.85 12.16
CA HIS A 18 3.43 7.94 12.96
C HIS A 18 4.84 7.68 12.43
N LEU A 19 5.05 7.87 11.12
CA LEU A 19 6.35 7.70 10.47
C LEU A 19 7.26 8.96 10.32
N PRO A 20 7.01 10.16 10.90
CA PRO A 20 7.76 11.37 10.55
C PRO A 20 9.20 11.45 11.10
N GLY A 21 9.73 10.38 11.71
CA GLY A 21 11.10 10.36 12.27
C GLY A 21 11.90 9.08 11.97
N VAL A 22 11.34 8.13 11.22
CA VAL A 22 12.08 6.94 10.78
C VAL A 22 12.72 7.30 9.44
N ASN A 23 13.98 6.87 9.18
CA ASN A 23 14.65 6.95 7.87
C ASN A 23 13.90 6.10 6.82
N GLY A 24 12.65 6.47 6.58
CA GLY A 24 11.68 5.74 5.79
C GLY A 24 11.45 6.46 4.49
N PHE A 25 11.95 5.89 3.39
CA PHE A 25 11.63 6.42 2.07
C PHE A 25 10.17 6.09 1.74
N ALA A 26 9.32 7.11 1.69
CA ALA A 26 7.98 7.02 1.13
C ALA A 26 8.08 7.30 -0.37
N LEU A 27 8.18 6.25 -1.20
CA LEU A 27 7.99 6.42 -2.64
C LEU A 27 6.50 6.61 -2.91
N ASN A 28 6.18 7.67 -3.63
CA ASN A 28 4.82 7.99 -4.03
C ASN A 28 4.71 7.94 -5.55
N HIS A 29 3.78 7.15 -6.07
CA HIS A 29 3.42 7.12 -7.48
C HIS A 29 1.97 7.52 -7.64
N LEU A 30 1.70 8.50 -8.50
CA LEU A 30 0.34 8.95 -8.77
C LEU A 30 -0.26 8.11 -9.89
N ILE A 31 -1.47 7.61 -9.64
CA ILE A 31 -2.31 6.95 -10.64
C ILE A 31 -3.51 7.83 -10.92
N GLU A 32 -3.70 8.14 -12.19
CA GLU A 32 -4.91 8.81 -12.67
C GLU A 32 -6.00 7.79 -12.92
N THR A 33 -7.21 8.10 -12.44
CA THR A 33 -8.43 7.34 -12.74
C THR A 33 -9.47 8.33 -13.27
N PRO A 34 -10.54 7.87 -13.94
CA PRO A 34 -11.59 8.76 -14.44
C PRO A 34 -12.22 9.67 -13.37
N GLU A 35 -12.19 9.25 -12.10
CA GLU A 35 -12.83 9.95 -10.99
C GLU A 35 -11.87 10.90 -10.27
N LYS A 36 -10.63 10.47 -10.02
CA LYS A 36 -9.60 11.24 -9.30
C LYS A 36 -8.21 10.61 -9.37
N MET A 37 -7.23 11.34 -8.86
CA MET A 37 -5.88 10.83 -8.62
C MET A 37 -5.81 10.01 -7.32
N TYR A 38 -5.09 8.89 -7.37
CA TYR A 38 -4.70 8.11 -6.20
C TYR A 38 -3.19 8.09 -6.05
N SER A 39 -2.72 8.01 -4.81
CA SER A 39 -1.31 7.76 -4.49
C SER A 39 -1.11 6.29 -4.17
N LEU A 40 -0.16 5.65 -4.86
CA LEU A 40 0.47 4.44 -4.37
C LEU A 40 1.65 4.83 -3.50
N VAL A 41 1.74 4.20 -2.33
CA VAL A 41 2.78 4.51 -1.36
C VAL A 41 3.56 3.24 -1.05
N LYS A 42 4.88 3.36 -0.99
CA LYS A 42 5.80 2.31 -0.54
C LYS A 42 6.66 2.89 0.57
N PHE A 43 6.73 2.22 1.72
CA PHE A 43 7.61 2.59 2.83
C PHE A 43 8.76 1.59 2.91
N ILE A 44 10.00 2.07 3.01
CA ILE A 44 11.19 1.22 3.17
C ILE A 44 11.83 1.58 4.51
N LEU A 45 11.98 0.61 5.40
CA LEU A 45 12.58 0.79 6.73
C LEU A 45 13.83 -0.08 6.86
N GLY A 46 14.88 0.41 7.55
CA GLY A 46 16.14 -0.34 7.69
C GLY A 46 16.90 -0.50 6.37
N GLU A 47 16.87 0.53 5.52
CA GLU A 47 17.56 0.53 4.23
C GLU A 47 19.05 0.15 4.36
N GLY A 48 19.53 -0.72 3.48
CA GLY A 48 20.91 -1.20 3.46
C GLY A 48 21.17 -2.43 4.32
N ASN A 49 20.18 -2.88 5.09
CA ASN A 49 20.26 -4.15 5.81
C ASN A 49 20.32 -5.35 4.85
N ARG A 50 21.00 -6.40 5.32
CA ARG A 50 21.30 -7.59 4.52
C ARG A 50 20.06 -8.40 4.15
N LEU A 51 19.13 -8.58 5.09
CA LEU A 51 17.91 -9.36 4.86
C LEU A 51 16.81 -8.44 4.34
N LYS A 52 16.06 -8.89 3.34
CA LYS A 52 15.01 -8.09 2.71
C LYS A 52 13.69 -8.83 2.77
N ALA A 53 12.63 -8.14 3.20
CA ALA A 53 11.28 -8.64 3.13
C ALA A 53 10.32 -7.55 2.66
N MET A 54 9.30 -7.96 1.90
CA MET A 54 8.25 -7.09 1.42
C MET A 54 6.89 -7.60 1.90
N ILE A 55 6.10 -6.69 2.47
CA ILE A 55 4.74 -6.95 2.94
C ILE A 55 3.81 -6.03 2.16
N SER A 56 2.89 -6.61 1.39
CA SER A 56 1.93 -5.89 0.57
C SER A 56 0.50 -6.29 0.92
N ALA A 57 -0.44 -5.36 0.76
CA ALA A 57 -1.86 -5.60 0.95
C ALA A 57 -2.72 -4.78 -0.02
N GLY A 58 -4.03 -5.07 -0.01
CA GLY A 58 -5.03 -4.34 -0.78
C GLY A 58 -4.84 -4.51 -2.29
N ILE A 59 -4.34 -5.65 -2.77
CA ILE A 59 -4.27 -5.93 -4.21
C ILE A 59 -5.67 -6.16 -4.80
N HIS A 60 -6.55 -6.77 -4.01
CA HIS A 60 -8.00 -6.68 -4.21
C HIS A 60 -8.54 -5.65 -3.22
N GLY A 61 -9.34 -4.71 -3.70
CA GLY A 61 -9.82 -3.59 -2.89
C GLY A 61 -10.93 -3.97 -1.91
N ASP A 62 -11.64 -5.06 -2.18
CA ASP A 62 -12.66 -5.66 -1.31
C ASP A 62 -12.07 -6.46 -0.14
N GLU A 63 -10.74 -6.49 0.01
CA GLU A 63 -10.00 -7.14 1.10
C GLU A 63 -9.34 -6.11 2.08
N PRO A 64 -10.12 -5.26 2.78
CA PRO A 64 -9.57 -4.13 3.55
C PRO A 64 -8.75 -4.53 4.78
N SER A 65 -8.94 -5.74 5.31
CA SER A 65 -8.28 -6.19 6.55
C SER A 65 -6.75 -6.22 6.43
N GLY A 66 -6.20 -6.54 5.25
CA GLY A 66 -4.75 -6.50 5.03
C GLY A 66 -4.19 -5.07 5.10
N VAL A 67 -4.91 -4.11 4.51
CA VAL A 67 -4.56 -2.68 4.53
C VAL A 67 -4.53 -2.17 5.98
N GLU A 68 -5.58 -2.48 6.74
CA GLU A 68 -5.68 -2.09 8.14
C GLU A 68 -4.60 -2.77 9.01
N THR A 69 -4.27 -4.04 8.71
CA THR A 69 -3.21 -4.78 9.42
C THR A 69 -1.84 -4.11 9.25
N ILE A 70 -1.47 -3.74 8.01
CA ILE A 70 -0.22 -3.00 7.78
C ILE A 70 -0.26 -1.65 8.49
N CYS A 71 -1.38 -0.93 8.40
CA CYS A 71 -1.54 0.37 9.06
C CYS A 71 -1.31 0.26 10.57
N SER A 72 -2.04 -0.65 11.23
CA SER A 72 -1.93 -0.90 12.66
C SER A 72 -0.54 -1.39 13.06
N PHE A 73 0.08 -2.28 12.27
CA PHE A 73 1.44 -2.77 12.55
C PHE A 73 2.47 -1.64 12.57
N LEU A 74 2.39 -0.71 11.61
CA LEU A 74 3.28 0.45 11.52
C LEU A 74 2.98 1.49 12.61
N GLU A 75 1.71 1.79 12.89
CA GLU A 75 1.28 2.70 13.97
C GLU A 75 1.70 2.23 15.37
N ASN A 76 1.93 0.93 15.55
CA ASN A 76 2.36 0.36 16.81
C ASN A 76 3.87 0.06 16.85
N ASN A 77 4.65 0.62 15.91
CA ASN A 77 6.11 0.45 15.81
C ASN A 77 6.57 -1.01 15.86
N ARG A 78 5.74 -1.95 15.40
CA ARG A 78 6.01 -3.39 15.56
C ARG A 78 7.18 -3.87 14.70
N PHE A 79 7.62 -3.05 13.75
CA PHE A 79 8.79 -3.27 12.90
C PHE A 79 10.12 -3.03 13.61
N GLU A 80 10.19 -2.21 14.67
CA GLU A 80 11.46 -1.77 15.28
C GLU A 80 12.34 -2.93 15.72
N LYS A 81 11.73 -3.99 16.28
CA LYS A 81 12.44 -5.21 16.71
C LYS A 81 13.14 -5.99 15.59
N PHE A 82 12.92 -5.62 14.33
CA PHE A 82 13.54 -6.22 13.15
C PHE A 82 14.45 -5.25 12.39
N ALA A 83 14.42 -3.96 12.73
CA ALA A 83 15.00 -2.88 11.93
C ALA A 83 16.54 -2.88 11.91
N ASP A 84 17.20 -3.61 12.80
CA ASP A 84 18.67 -3.75 12.81
C ASP A 84 19.19 -4.82 11.84
N VAL A 85 18.32 -5.72 11.37
CA VAL A 85 18.72 -6.88 10.57
C VAL A 85 18.00 -6.93 9.22
N TRP A 86 16.78 -6.40 9.17
CA TRP A 86 15.91 -6.44 8.00
C TRP A 86 15.72 -5.06 7.38
N GLU A 87 15.79 -5.02 6.05
CA GLU A 87 15.19 -3.99 5.23
C GLU A 87 13.75 -4.42 4.93
N LEU A 88 12.78 -3.68 5.44
CA LEU A 88 11.36 -4.00 5.36
C LEU A 88 10.65 -3.01 4.44
N THR A 89 10.10 -3.54 3.34
CA THR A 89 9.27 -2.77 2.41
C THR A 89 7.80 -3.02 2.69
N PHE A 90 7.01 -1.96 2.87
CA PHE A 90 5.57 -2.02 3.07
C PHE A 90 4.82 -1.32 1.93
N LEU A 91 3.88 -2.04 1.33
CA LEU A 91 2.93 -1.56 0.33
C LEU A 91 1.52 -1.66 0.93
N PRO A 92 1.06 -0.65 1.70
CA PRO A 92 -0.17 -0.75 2.48
C PRO A 92 -1.42 -1.00 1.65
N CYS A 93 -1.50 -0.46 0.43
CA CYS A 93 -2.64 -0.64 -0.47
C CYS A 93 -2.20 -0.51 -1.93
N LEU A 94 -2.26 -1.62 -2.67
CA LEU A 94 -1.92 -1.64 -4.10
C LEU A 94 -3.08 -1.18 -5.00
N ASN A 95 -4.34 -1.42 -4.61
CA ASN A 95 -5.54 -1.02 -5.35
C ASN A 95 -6.35 0.03 -4.57
N PRO A 96 -5.89 1.29 -4.48
CA PRO A 96 -6.58 2.31 -3.69
C PRO A 96 -7.95 2.71 -4.27
N TYR A 97 -8.15 2.55 -5.59
CA TYR A 97 -9.47 2.71 -6.22
C TYR A 97 -10.44 1.66 -5.70
N GLY A 98 -10.11 0.38 -5.89
CA GLY A 98 -10.98 -0.71 -5.46
C GLY A 98 -11.19 -0.70 -3.95
N PHE A 99 -10.18 -0.28 -3.18
CA PHE A 99 -10.29 -0.18 -1.73
C PHE A 99 -11.42 0.76 -1.29
N GLU A 100 -11.50 1.96 -1.87
CA GLU A 100 -12.54 2.93 -1.49
C GLU A 100 -13.95 2.49 -1.87
N ILE A 101 -14.11 1.78 -2.99
CA ILE A 101 -15.41 1.34 -3.48
C ILE A 101 -15.77 -0.09 -3.07
N GLY A 102 -14.83 -0.81 -2.45
CA GLY A 102 -14.98 -2.21 -2.07
C GLY A 102 -15.08 -3.16 -3.27
N SER A 103 -14.27 -2.95 -4.31
CA SER A 103 -14.19 -3.83 -5.48
C SER A 103 -12.90 -4.62 -5.53
N ARG A 104 -12.99 -5.84 -6.08
CA ARG A 104 -11.83 -6.71 -6.33
C ARG A 104 -10.87 -6.08 -7.35
N GLU A 105 -11.41 -5.60 -8.45
CA GLU A 105 -10.67 -5.06 -9.58
C GLU A 105 -10.22 -3.60 -9.37
N ASN A 106 -9.26 -3.14 -10.17
CA ASN A 106 -8.90 -1.72 -10.24
C ASN A 106 -9.90 -0.92 -11.10
N HIS A 107 -9.63 0.37 -11.29
CA HIS A 107 -10.47 1.29 -12.07
C HIS A 107 -10.63 0.92 -13.56
N GLU A 108 -9.79 0.04 -14.08
CA GLU A 108 -9.88 -0.49 -15.44
C GLU A 108 -10.60 -1.86 -15.50
N GLY A 109 -11.16 -2.34 -14.38
CA GLY A 109 -11.80 -3.66 -14.30
C GLY A 109 -10.80 -4.82 -14.33
N LYS A 110 -9.53 -4.58 -13.97
CA LYS A 110 -8.48 -5.61 -13.99
C LYS A 110 -8.26 -6.24 -12.62
N ASP A 111 -8.18 -7.57 -12.57
CA ASP A 111 -7.66 -8.31 -11.42
C ASP A 111 -6.13 -8.21 -11.40
N LEU A 112 -5.62 -7.31 -10.55
CA LEU A 112 -4.19 -7.00 -10.45
C LEU A 112 -3.35 -8.25 -10.09
N ASN A 113 -3.89 -9.16 -9.28
CA ASN A 113 -3.19 -10.35 -8.81
C ASN A 113 -3.14 -11.49 -9.87
N ARG A 114 -3.43 -11.16 -11.13
CA ARG A 114 -3.27 -12.06 -12.28
C ARG A 114 -2.31 -11.50 -13.34
N LEU A 115 -1.75 -10.31 -13.12
CA LEU A 115 -1.07 -9.54 -14.16
C LEU A 115 0.44 -9.36 -13.94
N PHE A 116 1.06 -9.98 -12.92
CA PHE A 116 2.49 -9.85 -12.64
C PHE A 116 3.44 -10.31 -13.77
N LYS A 117 2.97 -11.16 -14.68
CA LYS A 117 3.76 -11.67 -15.82
C LYS A 117 3.26 -11.16 -17.16
N HIS A 118 2.38 -10.16 -17.16
CA HIS A 118 1.87 -9.56 -18.38
C HIS A 118 2.93 -8.64 -18.99
N ASP A 119 3.01 -8.56 -20.32
CA ASP A 119 4.01 -7.72 -21.01
C ASP A 119 3.82 -6.22 -20.73
N SER A 120 2.56 -5.81 -20.54
CA SER A 120 2.20 -4.45 -20.12
C SER A 120 1.26 -4.51 -18.92
N PRO A 121 1.79 -4.67 -17.70
CA PRO A 121 0.95 -4.76 -16.51
C PRO A 121 0.43 -3.35 -16.10
N PRO A 122 -0.67 -3.29 -15.32
CA PRO A 122 -1.15 -2.04 -14.73
C PRO A 122 -0.10 -1.34 -13.88
N GLN A 123 -0.24 -0.04 -13.66
CA GLN A 123 0.73 0.77 -12.91
C GLN A 123 0.88 0.28 -11.47
N GLU A 124 -0.21 -0.19 -10.85
CA GLU A 124 -0.25 -0.79 -9.52
C GLU A 124 0.68 -2.01 -9.41
N VAL A 125 0.69 -2.85 -10.44
CA VAL A 125 1.53 -4.05 -10.50
C VAL A 125 2.99 -3.69 -10.81
N LYS A 126 3.23 -2.68 -11.65
CA LYS A 126 4.59 -2.15 -11.92
C LYS A 126 5.23 -1.50 -10.69
N PHE A 127 4.41 -0.91 -9.83
CA PHE A 127 4.86 -0.20 -8.64
C PHE A 127 5.29 -1.12 -7.49
N ALA A 128 4.65 -2.29 -7.38
CA ALA A 128 4.95 -3.31 -6.37
C ALA A 128 6.42 -3.75 -6.47
#